data_AF-A0ABD2NXC5-F1
#
_entry.id   AF-A0ABD2NXC5-F1
#
_cell.length_a   1.000
_cell.length_b   1.000
_cell.length_c   1.000
_cell.angle_alpha   90.00
_cell.angle_beta   90.00
_cell.angle_gamma   90.00
#
_symmetry.space_group_name_H-M   'P 1'
#
loop_
_entity.id
_entity.type
_entity.pdbx_description
1 polymer ?
#
loop_
_entity_poly.entity_id
_entity_poly.type
_entity_poly.pdbx_seq_one_letter_code
_entity_poly.pdbx_strand_id
1 'polypeptide(L)'
;MIQKERVEELRERLGRVDWNKLHKIDPSDVDLQWNLFMKLFKTEFDNVCPLRKMNTPRKRNTKRSLPSSQKTSECKRRLDILHQCKQGNAIFTEAYKKTKEEYDGLLKMEKSQTFKNTIRSSDNKSKSL
;
A
#
# COMPACT_ATOMS: atom_id res chain seq x y z
N MET A 1 17.58 14.88 22.00
CA MET A 1 18.23 13.98 22.99
C MET A 1 17.95 12.50 22.70
N ILE A 2 16.70 12.08 22.55
CA ILE A 2 16.28 10.66 22.41
C ILE A 2 17.00 9.87 21.28
N GLN A 3 17.40 10.52 20.18
CA GLN A 3 18.09 9.84 19.09
C GLN A 3 19.54 9.45 19.41
N LYS A 4 20.28 10.27 20.17
CA LYS A 4 21.69 9.96 20.52
C LYS A 4 21.79 8.79 21.50
N GLU A 5 20.89 8.75 22.47
CA GLU A 5 20.82 7.68 23.48
C GLU A 5 20.53 6.31 22.84
N ARG A 6 19.61 6.25 21.87
CA ARG A 6 19.34 5.01 21.11
C ARG A 6 20.50 4.54 20.25
N VAL A 7 21.28 5.48 19.70
CA VAL A 7 22.46 5.12 18.90
C VAL A 7 23.54 4.50 19.78
N GLU A 8 23.78 5.05 20.98
CA GLU A 8 24.73 4.46 21.93
C GLU A 8 24.23 3.11 22.47
N GLU A 9 22.93 2.97 22.78
CA GLU A 9 22.36 1.69 23.21
C GLU A 9 22.52 0.59 22.14
N LEU A 10 22.27 0.93 20.86
CA LEU A 10 22.47 0.00 19.75
C LEU A 10 23.93 -0.40 19.61
N ARG A 11 24.86 0.56 19.75
CA ARG A 11 26.29 0.30 19.69
C ARG A 11 26.75 -0.68 20.77
N GLU A 12 26.29 -0.49 22.01
CA GLU A 12 26.63 -1.41 23.10
C GLU A 12 26.07 -2.82 22.87
N ARG A 13 24.83 -2.93 22.36
CA ARG A 13 24.20 -4.23 22.06
C ARG A 13 24.93 -4.96 20.94
N LEU A 14 25.25 -4.27 19.85
CA LEU A 14 26.04 -4.85 18.75
C LEU A 14 27.44 -5.28 19.21
N GLY A 15 28.03 -4.59 20.20
CA GLY A 15 29.28 -5.00 20.83
C GLY A 15 29.20 -6.31 21.63
N ARG A 16 28.00 -6.72 22.06
CA ARG A 16 27.74 -7.98 22.77
C ARG A 16 27.35 -9.13 21.84
N VAL A 17 27.11 -8.86 20.56
CA VAL A 17 26.77 -9.89 19.57
C VAL A 17 28.00 -10.74 19.25
N ASP A 18 27.82 -12.06 19.24
CA ASP A 18 28.87 -13.00 18.84
C ASP A 18 29.01 -13.05 17.31
N TRP A 19 29.86 -12.15 16.77
CA TRP A 19 30.16 -12.06 15.34
C TRP A 19 31.02 -13.21 14.81
N ASN A 20 31.60 -14.04 15.68
CA ASN A 20 32.41 -15.19 15.24
C ASN A 20 31.60 -16.17 14.40
N LYS A 21 30.27 -16.19 14.56
CA LYS A 21 29.36 -16.99 13.73
C LYS A 21 29.38 -16.57 12.26
N LEU A 22 29.59 -15.28 11.98
CA LEU A 22 29.70 -14.75 10.62
C LEU A 22 31.02 -15.17 9.99
N HIS A 23 32.11 -15.09 10.75
CA HIS A 23 33.47 -15.43 10.29
C HIS A 23 33.71 -16.93 10.11
N LYS A 24 32.82 -17.79 10.64
CA LYS A 24 32.86 -19.24 10.43
C LYS A 24 32.25 -19.67 9.08
N ILE A 25 31.54 -18.79 8.40
CA ILE A 25 30.96 -19.07 7.08
C ILE A 25 32.05 -18.93 6.02
N ASP A 26 32.05 -19.82 5.04
CA ASP A 26 32.97 -19.77 3.91
C ASP A 26 32.93 -18.39 3.21
N PRO A 27 34.08 -17.74 2.96
CA PRO A 27 34.14 -16.44 2.29
C PRO A 27 33.50 -16.40 0.89
N SER A 28 33.36 -17.55 0.24
CA SER A 28 32.73 -17.66 -1.09
C SER A 28 31.21 -17.55 -1.00
N ASP A 29 30.61 -17.82 0.16
CA ASP A 29 29.16 -17.77 0.38
C ASP A 29 28.74 -16.40 0.96
N VAL A 30 28.95 -15.38 0.13
CA VAL A 30 28.69 -13.97 0.47
C VAL A 30 27.22 -13.74 0.81
N ASP A 31 26.30 -14.43 0.14
CA ASP A 31 24.86 -14.29 0.38
C ASP A 31 24.47 -14.83 1.76
N LEU A 32 25.00 -16.00 2.15
CA LEU A 32 24.76 -16.56 3.48
C LEU A 32 25.36 -15.68 4.58
N GLN A 33 26.58 -15.16 4.37
CA GLN A 33 27.20 -14.20 5.28
C GLN A 33 26.34 -12.94 5.43
N TRP A 34 25.90 -12.34 4.32
CA TRP A 34 25.08 -11.14 4.34
C TRP A 34 23.73 -11.36 5.04
N ASN A 35 23.07 -12.49 4.76
CA ASN A 35 21.81 -12.83 5.41
C ASN A 35 21.96 -13.03 6.92
N LEU A 36 23.05 -13.68 7.36
CA LEU A 36 23.34 -13.85 8.78
C LEU A 36 23.63 -12.50 9.45
N PHE A 37 24.47 -11.68 8.83
CA PHE A 37 24.76 -10.32 9.30
C PHE A 37 23.48 -9.51 9.47
N MET A 38 22.66 -9.43 8.42
CA MET A 38 21.42 -8.66 8.43
C MET A 38 20.45 -9.19 9.49
N LYS A 39 20.37 -10.51 9.69
CA LYS A 39 19.54 -11.11 10.74
C LYS A 39 19.98 -10.69 12.13
N LEU A 40 21.28 -10.76 12.42
CA LEU A 40 21.85 -10.37 13.73
C LEU A 40 21.68 -8.88 13.98
N PHE A 41 22.08 -8.05 13.01
CA PHE A 41 21.94 -6.60 13.10
C PHE A 41 20.48 -6.18 13.26
N LYS A 42 19.57 -6.70 12.44
CA LYS A 42 18.15 -6.33 12.46
C LYS A 42 17.49 -6.69 13.79
N THR A 43 17.87 -7.81 14.40
CA THR A 43 17.34 -8.21 15.70
C THR A 43 17.66 -7.16 16.77
N GLU A 44 18.92 -6.73 16.87
CA GLU A 44 19.31 -5.69 17.82
C GLU A 44 18.74 -4.31 17.45
N PHE A 45 18.68 -3.98 16.16
CA PHE A 45 18.08 -2.74 15.69
C PHE A 45 16.58 -2.65 16.04
N ASP A 46 15.80 -3.71 15.79
CA ASP A 46 14.36 -3.73 16.07
C ASP A 46 14.08 -3.68 17.59
N ASN A 47 15.03 -4.15 18.43
CA ASN A 47 14.92 -4.04 19.89
C ASN A 47 15.10 -2.60 20.39
N VAL A 48 16.05 -1.85 19.84
CA VAL A 48 16.37 -0.47 20.27
C VAL A 48 15.48 0.57 19.56
N CYS A 49 15.19 0.32 18.30
CA CYS A 49 14.37 1.14 17.44
C CYS A 49 13.14 0.34 16.99
N PRO A 50 12.26 -0.06 17.93
CA PRO A 50 11.05 -0.77 17.56
C PRO A 50 10.28 0.12 16.59
N LEU A 51 10.12 -0.38 15.35
CA LEU A 51 9.21 0.22 14.41
C LEU A 51 7.89 0.34 15.14
N ARG A 52 7.44 1.58 15.33
CA ARG A 52 6.14 1.87 15.92
C ARG A 52 5.18 0.96 15.20
N LYS A 53 4.67 -0.07 15.89
CA LYS A 53 3.56 -0.86 15.37
C LYS A 53 2.47 0.17 15.24
N MET A 54 2.33 0.77 14.05
CA MET A 54 1.09 1.40 13.68
C MET A 54 0.11 0.29 13.99
N ASN A 55 -0.73 0.49 15.01
CA ASN A 55 -1.94 -0.29 15.15
C ASN A 55 -2.51 -0.28 13.74
N THR A 56 -2.35 -1.40 13.02
CA THR A 56 -2.90 -1.51 11.67
C THR A 56 -4.35 -1.16 11.92
N PRO A 57 -4.83 -0.02 11.39
CA PRO A 57 -6.12 0.48 11.80
C PRO A 57 -7.09 -0.66 11.54
N ARG A 58 -7.63 -1.27 12.62
CA ARG A 58 -8.51 -2.45 12.63
C ARG A 58 -9.25 -2.49 11.32
N LYS A 59 -8.79 -3.28 10.33
CA LYS A 59 -9.21 -3.24 8.91
C LYS A 59 -10.23 -2.12 8.69
N ARG A 60 -9.80 -0.85 8.71
CA ARG A 60 -10.75 0.28 8.68
C ARG A 60 -11.52 0.04 7.42
N ASN A 61 -12.81 -0.28 7.56
CA ASN A 61 -13.77 -0.62 6.53
C ASN A 61 -13.09 -0.76 5.18
N THR A 62 -12.88 -2.00 4.70
CA THR A 62 -12.72 -2.29 3.26
C THR A 62 -13.43 -1.16 2.56
N LYS A 63 -12.69 -0.18 1.98
CA LYS A 63 -13.29 1.01 1.38
C LYS A 63 -14.44 0.42 0.61
N ARG A 64 -15.70 0.65 1.03
CA ARG A 64 -16.85 -0.06 0.45
C ARG A 64 -16.68 0.25 -1.01
N SER A 65 -16.16 -0.71 -1.76
CA SER A 65 -15.95 -0.53 -3.18
C SER A 65 -17.37 -0.29 -3.59
N LEU A 66 -17.65 0.92 -4.08
CA LEU A 66 -18.91 1.17 -4.77
C LEU A 66 -19.12 -0.07 -5.63
N PRO A 67 -20.29 -0.73 -5.56
CA PRO A 67 -20.55 -1.88 -6.39
C PRO A 67 -20.21 -1.46 -7.81
N SER A 68 -19.07 -1.94 -8.31
CA SER A 68 -18.59 -1.51 -9.60
C SER A 68 -19.59 -2.11 -10.55
N SER A 69 -20.40 -1.30 -11.22
CA SER A 69 -21.20 -1.85 -12.31
C SER A 69 -20.25 -2.53 -13.28
N GLN A 70 -20.74 -3.57 -13.95
CA GLN A 70 -19.97 -4.30 -14.96
C GLN A 70 -19.34 -3.33 -15.99
N LYS A 71 -20.05 -2.23 -16.29
CA LYS A 71 -19.60 -1.14 -17.16
C LYS A 71 -18.38 -0.39 -16.59
N THR A 72 -18.41 -0.01 -15.31
CA THR A 72 -17.29 0.68 -14.64
C THR A 72 -16.05 -0.20 -14.54
N SER A 73 -16.22 -1.50 -14.27
CA SER A 73 -15.09 -2.45 -14.24
C SER A 73 -14.49 -2.68 -15.62
N GLU A 74 -15.33 -2.76 -16.66
CA GLU A 74 -14.86 -2.94 -18.03
C GLU A 74 -14.11 -1.70 -18.52
N CYS A 75 -14.65 -0.51 -18.23
CA CYS A 75 -14.00 0.77 -18.54
C CYS A 75 -12.65 0.90 -17.84
N LYS A 76 -12.54 0.48 -16.56
CA LYS A 76 -11.27 0.45 -15.84
C LYS A 76 -10.26 -0.51 -16.47
N ARG A 77 -10.70 -1.70 -16.89
CA ARG A 77 -9.83 -2.67 -17.59
C ARG A 77 -9.28 -2.10 -18.91
N ARG A 78 -10.13 -1.41 -19.69
CA ARG A 78 -9.71 -0.74 -20.93
C ARG A 78 -8.67 0.36 -20.64
N LEU A 79 -8.87 1.14 -19.57
CA LEU A 79 -7.90 2.16 -19.14
C LEU A 79 -6.54 1.57 -18.78
N ASP A 80 -6.51 0.44 -18.07
CA ASP A 80 -5.25 -0.18 -17.66
C ASP A 80 -4.44 -0.67 -18.86
N ILE A 81 -5.12 -1.26 -19.86
CA ILE A 81 -4.50 -1.65 -21.14
C ILE A 81 -3.95 -0.42 -21.86
N LEU A 82 -4.77 0.62 -22.04
CA LEU A 82 -4.37 1.85 -22.73
C LEU A 82 -3.22 2.58 -22.01
N HIS A 83 -3.17 2.52 -20.67
CA HIS A 83 -2.10 3.11 -19.88
C HIS A 83 -0.75 2.42 -20.12
N GLN A 84 -0.75 1.12 -20.38
CA GLN A 84 0.46 0.38 -20.74
C GLN A 84 0.88 0.72 -22.18
N CYS A 85 -0.08 0.85 -23.09
CA CYS A 85 0.19 1.10 -24.51
C CYS A 85 0.50 2.57 -24.87
N LYS A 86 0.24 3.54 -23.97
CA LYS A 86 0.43 4.97 -24.28
C LYS A 86 1.89 5.41 -24.42
N GLN A 87 2.86 4.59 -24.04
CA GLN A 87 4.27 4.98 -24.13
C GLN A 87 4.68 5.14 -25.60
N GLY A 88 4.96 6.38 -26.01
CA GLY A 88 5.47 6.71 -27.34
C GLY A 88 4.45 6.70 -28.48
N ASN A 89 3.16 6.50 -28.22
CA ASN A 89 2.13 6.46 -29.26
C ASN A 89 0.99 7.46 -28.96
N ALA A 90 0.86 8.48 -29.82
CA ALA A 90 -0.14 9.54 -29.71
C ALA A 90 -1.58 9.02 -29.80
N ILE A 91 -1.82 7.95 -30.58
CA ILE A 91 -3.16 7.36 -30.75
C ILE A 91 -3.65 6.76 -29.43
N PHE A 92 -2.79 6.00 -28.75
CA PHE A 92 -3.12 5.42 -27.44
C PHE A 92 -3.21 6.48 -26.34
N THR A 93 -2.51 7.60 -26.48
CA THR A 93 -2.61 8.73 -25.56
C THR A 93 -3.99 9.42 -25.64
N GLU A 94 -4.46 9.72 -26.85
CA GLU A 94 -5.81 10.29 -27.05
C GLU A 94 -6.92 9.31 -26.65
N ALA A 95 -6.76 8.03 -27.02
CA ALA A 95 -7.69 6.97 -26.61
C ALA A 95 -7.78 6.88 -25.08
N TYR A 96 -6.65 6.90 -24.37
CA TYR A 96 -6.62 6.88 -22.90
C TYR A 96 -7.34 8.09 -22.30
N LYS A 97 -7.13 9.30 -22.83
CA LYS A 97 -7.78 10.51 -22.35
C LYS A 97 -9.30 10.41 -22.47
N LYS A 98 -9.81 10.00 -23.63
CA LYS A 98 -11.24 9.82 -23.89
C LYS A 98 -11.87 8.76 -22.98
N THR A 99 -11.22 7.60 -22.83
CA THR A 99 -11.71 6.54 -21.94
C THR A 99 -11.66 6.96 -20.47
N LYS A 100 -10.73 7.85 -20.08
CA LYS A 100 -10.65 8.36 -18.71
C LYS A 100 -11.82 9.28 -18.40
N GLU A 101 -12.20 10.14 -19.33
CA GLU A 101 -13.38 11.01 -19.19
C GLU A 101 -14.67 10.18 -19.05
N GLU A 102 -14.80 9.10 -19.84
CA GLU A 102 -15.92 8.15 -19.72
C GLU A 102 -15.96 7.49 -18.34
N TYR A 103 -14.82 7.01 -17.85
CA TYR A 103 -14.70 6.40 -16.52
C TYR A 103 -15.08 7.37 -15.39
N ASP A 104 -14.57 8.60 -15.44
CA ASP A 104 -14.87 9.64 -14.45
C ASP A 104 -16.38 9.99 -14.47
N GLY A 105 -17.01 10.00 -15.65
CA GLY A 105 -18.45 10.15 -15.82
C GLY A 105 -19.26 9.02 -15.20
N LEU A 106 -18.86 7.76 -15.44
CA LEU A 106 -19.50 6.57 -14.85
C LEU A 106 -19.44 6.61 -13.32
N LEU A 107 -18.28 6.94 -12.75
CA LEU A 107 -18.13 7.06 -11.29
C LEU A 107 -19.02 8.16 -10.70
N LYS A 108 -19.17 9.28 -11.40
CA LYS A 108 -20.05 10.38 -10.96
C LYS A 108 -21.52 9.93 -10.95
N MET A 109 -21.96 9.21 -11.97
CA MET A 109 -23.32 8.66 -12.05
C MET A 109 -23.58 7.61 -10.97
N GLU A 110 -22.67 6.66 -10.77
CA GLU A 110 -22.82 5.61 -9.74
C GLU A 110 -22.88 6.19 -8.32
N LYS A 111 -22.06 7.20 -8.02
CA LYS A 111 -22.12 7.91 -6.74
C LYS A 111 -23.47 8.60 -6.54
N SER A 112 -23.97 9.29 -7.57
CA SER A 112 -25.28 9.94 -7.55
C SER A 112 -26.41 8.93 -7.34
N GLN A 113 -26.35 7.78 -8.03
CA GLN A 113 -27.36 6.73 -7.90
C GLN A 113 -27.32 6.05 -6.53
N THR A 114 -26.13 5.78 -6.00
CA THR A 114 -25.94 5.22 -4.66
C THR A 114 -26.50 6.16 -3.60
N PHE A 115 -26.28 7.46 -3.73
CA PHE A 115 -26.85 8.48 -2.85
C PHE A 115 -28.38 8.49 -2.92
N LYS A 116 -28.96 8.52 -4.12
CA LYS A 116 -30.43 8.43 -4.31
C LYS A 116 -31.00 7.16 -3.70
N ASN A 117 -30.35 6.02 -3.91
CA ASN A 117 -30.79 4.74 -3.35
C ASN A 117 -30.70 4.74 -1.83
N THR A 118 -29.64 5.31 -1.25
CA THR A 118 -29.47 5.43 0.21
C THR A 118 -30.56 6.31 0.82
N ILE A 119 -30.90 7.44 0.20
CA ILE A 119 -32.03 8.28 0.63
C ILE A 119 -33.34 7.47 0.57
N ARG A 120 -33.60 6.80 -0.57
CA ARG A 120 -34.82 6.01 -0.80
C ARG A 120 -34.98 4.81 0.13
N SER A 121 -33.87 4.20 0.56
CA SER A 121 -33.85 3.02 1.43
C SER A 121 -33.70 3.37 2.92
N SER A 122 -33.59 4.65 3.28
CA SER A 122 -33.54 5.06 4.67
C SER A 122 -34.93 4.98 5.31
N ASP A 123 -35.01 4.42 6.51
CA ASP A 123 -36.26 4.22 7.29
C ASP A 123 -36.88 5.52 7.83
N ASN A 124 -36.24 6.68 7.61
CA ASN A 124 -36.73 7.99 8.07
C ASN A 124 -37.72 8.65 7.07
N LYS A 125 -38.58 7.89 6.41
CA LYS A 125 -39.57 8.43 5.45
C LYS A 125 -40.69 9.29 6.07
N SER A 126 -40.75 9.44 7.40
CA SER A 126 -41.88 10.07 8.08
C SER A 126 -41.67 11.52 8.52
N LYS A 127 -40.62 12.22 8.11
CA LYS A 127 -40.36 13.63 8.53
C LYS A 127 -40.34 14.65 7.40
N SER A 128 -41.14 14.42 6.36
CA SER A 128 -41.45 15.46 5.38
C SER A 128 -42.93 15.41 5.01
N LEU A 129 -43.74 16.01 5.89
CA LEU A 129 -44.95 16.76 5.51
C LEU A 129 -44.62 18.23 5.71
#